data_AF-X0UWN8-F1
#
_entry.id   AF-X0UWN8-F1
#
_cell.length_a   1.000
_cell.length_b   1.000
_cell.length_c   1.000
_cell.angle_alpha   90.00
_cell.angle_beta   90.00
_cell.angle_gamma   90.00
#
_symmetry.space_group_name_H-M   'P 1'
#
loop_
_entity.id
_entity.type
_entity.pdbx_description
1 polymer ?
#
loop_
_entity_poly.entity_id
_entity_poly.type
_entity_poly.pdbx_seq_one_letter_code
_entity_poly.pdbx_strand_id
1 'polypeptide(L)' 'MRSDNGPELVAVELTQWLMEQSIKTHHIDPGSPWQNAYGESFNAILRRECLNRELFHSMLEAQIKTDRWR' A
#
# COMPACT_ATOMS: atom_id res chain seq x y z
N MET A 1 -9.14 -8.29 0.87
CA MET A 1 -7.98 -7.40 0.77
C MET A 1 -6.91 -8.06 -0.08
N ARG A 2 -6.50 -7.42 -1.18
CA ARG A 2 -5.31 -7.83 -1.93
C ARG A 2 -4.11 -7.07 -1.38
N SER A 3 -3.00 -7.77 -1.24
CA SER A 3 -1.78 -7.28 -0.62
C SER A 3 -0.60 -7.96 -1.28
N ASP A 4 0.59 -7.36 -1.20
CA ASP A 4 1.80 -8.14 -1.44
C ASP A 4 2.07 -9.14 -0.31
N ASN A 5 3.09 -9.97 -0.53
CA ASN A 5 3.50 -11.00 0.43
C ASN A 5 4.62 -10.49 1.36
N GLY A 6 4.66 -9.19 1.65
CA GLY A 6 5.51 -8.64 2.69
C GLY A 6 5.30 -9.38 4.00
N PRO A 7 6.36 -9.66 4.79
CA PRO A 7 6.25 -10.45 6.02
C PRO A 7 5.23 -9.88 7.01
N GLU A 8 5.04 -8.56 7.02
CA GLU A 8 4.04 -7.87 7.82
C GLU A 8 2.59 -8.13 7.37
N LEU A 9 2.38 -8.50 6.10
CA LEU A 9 1.06 -8.72 5.49
C LEU A 9 0.66 -10.22 5.42
N VAL A 10 1.63 -11.11 5.69
CA VAL A 10 1.41 -12.56 5.86
C VAL A 10 1.55 -13.02 7.32
N ALA A 11 1.76 -12.09 8.26
CA ALA A 11 1.86 -12.38 9.68
C ALA A 11 0.58 -13.06 10.19
N VAL A 12 0.75 -14.04 11.09
CA VAL A 12 -0.35 -14.87 11.60
C VAL A 12 -1.39 -14.02 12.31
N GLU A 13 -0.95 -13.10 13.16
CA GLU A 13 -1.80 -12.22 13.96
C GLU A 13 -2.69 -11.34 13.06
N LEU A 14 -2.11 -10.74 12.01
CA LEU A 14 -2.87 -9.93 11.06
C LEU A 14 -3.87 -10.79 10.28
N THR A 15 -3.43 -11.94 9.78
CA THR A 15 -4.27 -12.83 8.97
C THR A 15 -5.45 -13.35 9.80
N GLN A 16 -5.22 -13.70 11.06
CA GLN A 16 -6.25 -14.09 12.02
C GLN A 16 -7.26 -12.97 12.26
N TRP A 17 -6.77 -11.75 12.54
CA TRP A 17 -7.64 -10.60 12.74
C TRP A 17 -8.51 -10.32 11.49
N LEU A 18 -7.93 -10.39 10.28
CA LEU A 18 -8.69 -10.21 9.03
C LEU A 18 -9.77 -11.28 8.84
N MET A 19 -9.48 -12.53 9.21
CA MET A 19 -10.47 -13.61 9.19
C MET A 19 -11.61 -13.35 10.17
N GLU A 20 -11.33 -12.87 11.39
CA GLU A 20 -12.35 -12.47 12.38
C GLU A 20 -13.24 -11.34 11.86
N GLN A 21 -12.67 -10.39 11.11
CA GLN A 21 -13.43 -9.31 10.45
C GLN A 21 -14.17 -9.77 9.17
N SER A 22 -14.16 -11.07 8.84
CA SER A 22 -14.73 -11.63 7.61
C SER A 22 -14.12 -11.03 6.32
N ILE A 23 -12.88 -10.53 6.40
CA ILE A 23 -12.14 -9.98 5.27
C ILE A 23 -11.31 -11.09 4.63
N LYS A 24 -11.66 -11.50 3.41
CA LYS A 24 -10.86 -12.47 2.64
C LYS A 24 -9.54 -11.82 2.19
N THR A 25 -8.40 -12.43 2.50
CA THR A 25 -7.11 -12.04 1.94
C THR A 25 -6.87 -12.72 0.60
N HIS A 26 -6.30 -11.99 -0.35
CA HIS A 26 -5.82 -12.52 -1.62
C HIS A 26 -4.32 -12.25 -1.71
N HIS A 27 -3.53 -13.26 -1.35
CA HIS A 27 -2.09 -13.25 -1.49
C HIS A 27 -1.70 -13.40 -2.96
N ILE A 28 -0.53 -12.88 -3.32
CA ILE A 28 0.01 -12.98 -4.67
C ILE A 28 0.64 -14.36 -4.86
N ASP A 29 0.36 -15.00 -5.99
CA ASP A 29 1.00 -16.24 -6.39
C ASP A 29 2.50 -16.01 -6.63
N PRO A 30 3.39 -16.91 -6.16
CA PRO A 30 4.81 -16.81 -6.43
C PRO A 30 5.10 -16.65 -7.93
N GLY A 31 5.93 -15.66 -8.28
CA GLY A 31 6.29 -15.38 -9.67
C GLY A 31 5.20 -14.66 -10.49
N SER A 32 4.13 -14.15 -9.85
CA SER A 32 3.03 -13.44 -10.53
C SER A 32 2.97 -11.94 -10.23
N PRO A 33 3.98 -11.14 -10.66
CA PRO A 33 4.07 -9.71 -10.33
C PRO A 33 2.87 -8.89 -10.83
N TRP A 34 2.20 -9.34 -11.90
CA TRP A 34 1.02 -8.66 -12.44
C TRP A 34 -0.15 -8.61 -11.45
N GLN A 35 -0.20 -9.51 -10.46
CA GLN A 35 -1.24 -9.49 -9.43
C GLN A 35 -1.12 -8.27 -8.51
N ASN A 36 0.05 -7.63 -8.41
CA ASN A 36 0.26 -6.37 -7.67
C ASN A 36 0.32 -5.12 -8.55
N ALA A 37 0.12 -5.25 -9.87
CA ALA A 37 0.43 -4.17 -10.81
C ALA A 37 -0.29 -2.85 -10.47
N TYR A 38 -1.50 -2.93 -9.90
CA TYR A 38 -2.24 -1.75 -9.46
C TYR A 38 -1.56 -1.01 -8.30
N GLY A 39 -1.18 -1.72 -7.24
CA GLY A 39 -0.53 -1.13 -6.06
C GLY A 39 0.84 -0.55 -6.42
N GLU A 40 1.60 -1.27 -7.24
CA GLU A 40 2.89 -0.79 -7.76
C GLU A 40 2.72 0.45 -8.64
N SER A 41 1.75 0.45 -9.56
CA SER A 41 1.47 1.61 -10.41
C SER A 41 1.03 2.82 -9.60
N PHE A 42 0.17 2.62 -8.60
CA PHE A 42 -0.25 3.68 -7.70
C PHE A 42 0.96 4.29 -6.98
N ASN A 43 1.81 3.45 -6.38
CA ASN A 43 3.00 3.92 -5.66
C ASN A 43 3.98 4.65 -6.59
N ALA A 44 4.16 4.16 -7.82
CA ALA A 44 5.00 4.81 -8.82
C ALA A 44 4.47 6.20 -9.22
N ILE A 45 3.16 6.31 -9.45
CA ILE A 45 2.49 7.57 -9.80
C ILE A 45 2.54 8.54 -8.62
N LEU A 46 2.16 8.11 -7.41
CA LEU A 46 2.22 8.93 -6.21
C LEU A 46 3.62 9.49 -5.99
N ARG A 47 4.65 8.65 -6.14
CA ARG A 47 6.05 9.08 -6.01
C ARG A 47 6.44 10.11 -7.07
N ARG A 48 6.13 9.86 -8.34
CA ARG A 48 6.54 10.74 -9.46
C ARG A 48 5.77 12.05 -9.50
N GLU A 49 4.47 12.00 -9.23
CA GLU A 49 3.56 13.13 -9.44
C GLU A 49 3.33 13.96 -8.16
N CYS A 50 3.51 13.38 -6.98
CA CYS A 50 3.38 14.10 -5.71
C CYS A 50 4.72 14.18 -4.98
N LEU A 51 5.22 13.05 -4.48
CA LEU A 51 6.28 13.05 -3.46
C LEU A 51 7.61 13.64 -3.96
N ASN A 52 8.01 13.34 -5.19
CA ASN A 52 9.26 13.85 -5.77
C ASN A 52 9.17 15.33 -6.20
N ARG A 53 7.97 15.93 -6.21
CA ARG A 53 7.76 17.33 -6.60
C ARG A 53 7.64 18.27 -5.40
N GLU A 54 7.59 17.71 -4.20
CA GLU A 54 7.33 18.44 -2.96
C GLU A 54 8.54 18.38 -2.01
N LEU A 55 8.78 19.47 -1.30
CA LEU A 55 9.61 19.47 -0.10
C LEU A 55 8.70 19.35 1.12
N PHE A 56 9.10 18.54 2.09
CA PHE A 56 8.37 18.34 3.34
C PHE A 56 9.24 18.77 4.51
N HIS A 57 8.77 19.75 5.28
CA HIS A 57 9.46 20.27 6.46
C HIS A 57 8.89 19.69 7.76
N SER A 58 7.71 19.07 7.71
CA SER A 58 7.08 18.39 8.85
C SER A 58 6.12 17.28 8.41
N MET A 59 5.78 16.37 9.33
CA MET A 59 4.77 15.34 9.06
C MET A 59 3.39 15.95 8.75
N LEU A 60 3.01 17.03 9.43
CA LEU A 60 1.75 17.72 9.18
C LEU A 60 1.69 18.28 7.76
N GLU A 61 2.78 18.89 7.30
CA GLU A 61 2.87 19.38 5.91
C GLU A 61 2.76 18.24 4.91
N ALA A 62 3.42 17.10 5.17
CA ALA A 62 3.31 15.92 4.32
C ALA A 62 1.88 15.36 4.23
N GLN A 63 1.17 15.30 5.36
CA GLN A 63 -0.24 14.89 5.38
C GLN A 63 -1.11 15.83 4.54
N ILE A 64 -1.02 17.14 4.79
CA ILE A 64 -1.83 18.14 4.07
C ILE A 64 -1.57 18.09 2.55
N LYS A 65 -0.29 18.03 2.14
CA LYS A 65 0.08 17.99 0.73
C LYS A 65 -0.36 16.71 0.04
N THR A 66 -0.23 15.56 0.72
CA THR A 66 -0.66 14.26 0.18
C THR A 66 -2.19 14.18 0.08
N ASP A 67 -2.91 14.68 1.09
CA ASP A 67 -4.38 14.73 1.07
C ASP A 67 -4.92 15.66 -0.02
N ARG A 68 -4.22 16.76 -0.30
CA ARG A 68 -4.59 17.67 -1.39
C ARG A 68 -4.33 17.07 -2.79
N TRP A 69 -3.37 16.16 -2.91
CA TRP A 69 -3.07 15.50 -4.18
C TRP A 69 -4.13 14.45 -4.57
N ARG A 70 -4.84 13.90 -3.57
CA ARG A 70 -5.91 12.93 -3.75
C ARG A 70 -7.10 13.48 -4.52
#